data_AF-A0A9D6FH80-F1
#
_entry.id   AF-A0A9D6FH80-F1
#
_cell.length_a   1.000
_cell.length_b   1.000
_cell.length_c   1.000
_cell.angle_alpha   90.00
_cell.angle_beta   90.00
_cell.angle_gamma   90.00
#
_symmetry.space_group_name_H-M   'P 1'
#
loop_
_entity.id
_entity.type
_entity.pdbx_description
1 polymer ?
#
loop_
_entity_poly.entity_id
_entity_poly.type
_entity_poly.pdbx_seq_one_letter_code
_entity_poly.pdbx_strand_id
1 'polypeptide(L)'
;MARGKRAWLFAALAFIFCLLPAFFAGITFIGHARPMPYVSVGIDRLVLVAVSLGLPALVAFTLYRFLDAKKDDTEEMVAAAMERAFHGKWREARTILGRYGSEAREREPERVRLAAIELSGGDLSELSRLVELAKQDRRTILMWAKQRYRAAERS
;
A
#
# COMPACT_ATOMS: atom_id res chain seq x y z
N MET A 1 6.81 10.01 6.51
CA MET A 1 7.82 8.93 6.70
C MET A 1 7.33 7.69 7.46
N ALA A 2 6.26 7.72 8.26
CA ALA A 2 5.88 6.58 9.12
C ALA A 2 5.20 5.38 8.41
N ARG A 3 4.74 5.53 7.15
CA ARG A 3 3.85 4.54 6.51
C ARG A 3 4.58 3.46 5.68
N GLY A 4 5.74 3.77 5.08
CA GLY A 4 6.60 2.78 4.42
C GLY A 4 7.15 1.72 5.40
N LYS A 5 7.33 2.10 6.67
CA LYS A 5 7.70 1.15 7.74
C LYS A 5 6.68 0.02 7.91
N ARG A 6 5.39 0.27 7.64
CA ARG A 6 4.33 -0.75 7.79
C ARG A 6 4.39 -1.79 6.67
N ALA A 7 4.61 -1.37 5.42
CA ALA A 7 4.78 -2.31 4.30
C ALA A 7 6.01 -3.20 4.52
N TRP A 8 7.11 -2.62 5.00
CA TRP A 8 8.30 -3.38 5.39
C TRP A 8 8.05 -4.35 6.55
N LEU A 9 7.32 -3.92 7.60
CA LEU A 9 6.94 -4.79 8.71
C LEU A 9 6.06 -5.97 8.26
N PHE A 10 5.09 -5.74 7.36
CA PHE A 10 4.26 -6.82 6.81
C PHE A 10 5.08 -7.79 5.97
N ALA A 11 6.00 -7.31 5.14
CA ALA A 11 6.91 -8.16 4.38
C ALA A 11 7.84 -8.98 5.29
N ALA A 12 8.39 -8.38 6.35
CA ALA A 12 9.21 -9.07 7.35
C ALA A 12 8.41 -10.12 8.13
N LEU A 13 7.16 -9.81 8.49
CA LEU A 13 6.28 -10.75 9.19
C LEU A 13 5.88 -11.93 8.29
N ALA A 14 5.59 -11.68 7.02
CA ALA A 14 5.33 -12.72 6.02
C ALA A 14 6.57 -13.61 5.81
N PHE A 15 7.77 -13.03 5.78
CA PHE A 15 9.03 -13.78 5.72
C PHE A 15 9.17 -14.74 6.92
N ILE A 16 8.99 -14.23 8.15
CA ILE A 16 9.09 -15.04 9.37
C ILE A 16 8.04 -16.16 9.38
N PHE A 17 6.80 -15.85 8.98
CA PHE A 17 5.72 -16.81 8.95
C PHE A 17 5.95 -17.92 7.91
N CYS A 18 6.54 -17.60 6.76
CA CYS A 18 6.89 -18.58 5.73
C CYS A 18 8.14 -19.41 6.05
N LEU A 19 8.99 -18.98 6.97
CA LEU A 19 10.26 -19.64 7.29
C LEU A 19 10.06 -21.04 7.88
N LEU A 20 9.10 -21.18 8.80
CA LEU A 20 8.79 -22.46 9.44
C LEU A 20 8.28 -23.52 8.44
N PRO A 21 7.20 -23.26 7.65
CA PRO A 21 6.73 -24.24 6.66
C PRO A 21 7.75 -24.52 5.55
N ALA A 22 8.56 -23.53 5.14
CA ALA A 22 9.62 -23.75 4.15
C ALA A 22 10.73 -24.68 4.67
N PHE A 23 11.11 -24.53 5.95
CA PHE A 23 12.08 -25.41 6.61
C PHE A 23 11.56 -26.85 6.70
N PHE A 24 10.30 -27.03 7.12
CA PHE A 24 9.66 -28.35 7.15
C PHE A 24 9.57 -28.98 5.75
N ALA A 25 9.17 -28.22 4.74
CA ALA A 25 9.15 -28.70 3.36
C ALA A 25 10.55 -29.15 2.89
N GLY A 26 11.60 -28.41 3.23
CA GLY A 26 12.98 -28.80 2.95
C GLY A 26 13.38 -30.13 3.61
N ILE A 27 13.03 -30.32 4.89
CA ILE A 27 13.28 -31.58 5.61
C ILE A 27 12.51 -32.75 4.97
N THR A 28 11.24 -32.55 4.62
CA THR A 28 10.41 -33.59 4.00
C THR A 28 10.95 -34.00 2.63
N PHE A 29 11.45 -33.06 1.83
CA PHE A 29 12.11 -33.36 0.55
C PHE A 29 13.37 -34.21 0.74
N ILE A 30 14.22 -33.88 1.72
CA ILE A 30 15.43 -34.66 2.04
C ILE A 30 15.09 -36.05 2.60
N GLY A 31 13.99 -36.17 3.34
CA GLY A 31 13.57 -37.40 4.00
C GLY A 31 12.88 -38.43 3.08
N HIS A 32 12.05 -37.99 2.13
CA HIS A 32 11.22 -38.89 1.31
C HIS A 32 11.61 -38.99 -0.16
N ALA A 33 12.30 -37.98 -0.70
CA ALA A 33 12.66 -37.95 -2.11
C ALA A 33 14.11 -37.53 -2.22
N ARG A 34 15.06 -38.41 -1.86
CA ARG A 34 16.46 -38.23 -2.27
C ARG A 34 16.47 -38.27 -3.80
N PRO A 35 16.56 -37.12 -4.49
CA PRO A 35 16.44 -37.11 -5.93
C PRO A 35 17.69 -37.75 -6.56
N MET A 36 18.80 -37.82 -5.80
CA MET A 36 19.99 -38.57 -6.16
C MET A 36 20.68 -39.16 -4.90
N PRO A 37 20.72 -40.50 -4.72
CA PRO A 37 21.27 -41.13 -3.52
C PRO A 37 22.81 -41.05 -3.38
N TYR A 38 23.52 -40.54 -4.39
CA TYR A 38 25.00 -40.48 -4.45
C TYR A 38 25.58 -39.07 -4.36
N VAL A 39 24.74 -38.05 -4.21
CA VAL A 39 25.18 -36.67 -4.18
C VAL A 39 25.50 -36.28 -2.73
N SER A 40 26.61 -35.59 -2.53
CA SER A 40 27.17 -35.36 -1.19
C SER A 40 26.19 -34.62 -0.29
N VAL A 41 26.24 -34.92 1.02
CA VAL A 41 25.49 -34.26 2.10
C VAL A 41 25.55 -32.72 2.03
N GLY A 42 26.57 -32.16 1.36
CA GLY A 42 26.70 -30.73 1.11
C GLY A 42 25.62 -30.15 0.19
N ILE A 43 25.17 -30.89 -0.82
CA ILE A 43 24.16 -30.42 -1.78
C ILE A 43 22.77 -30.41 -1.13
N ASP A 44 22.42 -31.42 -0.32
CA ASP A 44 21.16 -31.42 0.44
C ASP A 44 21.07 -30.22 1.39
N ARG A 45 22.18 -29.84 2.03
CA ARG A 45 22.25 -28.65 2.89
C ARG A 45 22.10 -27.36 2.09
N LEU A 46 22.71 -27.27 0.91
CA LEU A 46 22.54 -26.13 0.00
C LEU A 46 21.09 -25.99 -0.46
N VAL A 47 20.44 -27.10 -0.83
CA VAL A 47 19.02 -27.12 -1.22
C VAL A 47 18.14 -26.71 -0.06
N LEU A 48 18.40 -27.24 1.15
CA LEU A 48 17.66 -26.84 2.36
C LEU A 48 17.77 -25.32 2.59
N VAL A 49 18.98 -24.76 2.53
CA VAL A 49 19.21 -23.32 2.73
C VAL A 49 18.55 -22.49 1.63
N ALA A 50 18.67 -22.92 0.37
CA ALA A 50 18.07 -22.24 -0.76
C ALA A 50 16.53 -22.22 -0.69
N VAL A 51 15.91 -23.33 -0.30
CA VAL A 51 14.45 -23.43 -0.14
C VAL A 51 13.97 -22.66 1.08
N SER A 52 14.68 -22.80 2.22
CA SER A 52 14.30 -22.16 3.50
C SER A 52 14.43 -20.65 3.48
N LEU A 53 15.38 -20.10 2.70
CA LEU A 53 15.57 -18.65 2.58
C LEU A 53 14.93 -18.08 1.30
N GLY A 54 14.97 -18.83 0.20
CA GLY A 54 14.51 -18.37 -1.10
C GLY A 54 12.99 -18.25 -1.19
N LEU A 55 12.23 -19.24 -0.71
CA LEU A 55 10.76 -19.18 -0.73
C LEU A 55 10.22 -18.02 0.11
N PRO A 56 10.65 -17.84 1.38
CA PRO A 56 10.19 -16.70 2.17
C PRO A 56 10.61 -15.35 1.59
N ALA A 57 11.82 -15.25 1.02
CA ALA A 57 12.28 -14.02 0.38
C ALA A 57 11.44 -13.68 -0.87
N LEU A 58 11.11 -14.68 -1.69
CA LEU A 58 10.27 -14.50 -2.88
C LEU A 58 8.85 -14.04 -2.50
N VAL A 59 8.25 -14.66 -1.48
CA VAL A 59 6.92 -14.29 -0.97
C VAL A 59 6.94 -12.87 -0.39
N ALA A 60 7.94 -12.53 0.43
CA ALA A 60 8.07 -11.20 1.00
C ALA A 60 8.29 -10.13 -0.08
N PHE A 61 9.11 -10.41 -1.08
CA PHE A 61 9.40 -9.50 -2.19
C PHE A 61 8.17 -9.27 -3.07
N THR A 62 7.45 -10.34 -3.45
CA THR A 62 6.22 -10.23 -4.26
C THR A 62 5.13 -9.48 -3.52
N LEU A 63 4.94 -9.75 -2.22
CA LEU A 63 3.99 -9.02 -1.38
C LEU A 63 4.37 -7.54 -1.24
N TYR A 64 5.65 -7.24 -1.01
CA TYR A 64 6.16 -5.87 -0.95
C TYR A 64 5.89 -5.13 -2.26
N ARG A 65 6.25 -5.74 -3.40
CA ARG A 65 6.06 -5.14 -4.73
C ARG A 65 4.58 -4.91 -5.05
N PHE A 66 3.70 -5.81 -4.63
CA PHE A 66 2.26 -5.66 -4.82
C PHE A 66 1.68 -4.51 -3.97
N LEU A 67 2.11 -4.39 -2.72
CA LEU A 67 1.70 -3.30 -1.84
C LEU A 67 2.19 -1.94 -2.34
N ASP A 68 3.41 -1.89 -2.89
CA ASP A 68 3.99 -0.67 -3.45
C ASP A 68 3.30 -0.28 -4.77
N ALA A 69 3.07 -1.23 -5.68
CA ALA A 69 2.33 -0.97 -6.92
C ALA A 69 0.92 -0.42 -6.67
N LYS A 70 0.19 -0.98 -5.69
CA LYS A 70 -1.14 -0.47 -5.32
C LYS A 70 -1.11 0.97 -4.80
N LYS A 71 0.00 1.37 -4.16
CA LYS A 71 0.17 2.74 -3.68
C LYS A 71 0.38 3.69 -4.86
N ASP A 72 1.19 3.30 -5.83
CA ASP A 72 1.47 4.11 -7.02
C ASP A 72 0.20 4.35 -7.86
N ASP A 73 -0.60 3.31 -8.09
CA ASP A 73 -1.91 3.42 -8.79
C ASP A 73 -2.83 4.44 -8.10
N THR A 74 -2.82 4.46 -6.76
CA THR A 74 -3.69 5.37 -5.99
C THR A 74 -3.18 6.81 -6.04
N GLU A 75 -1.86 7.02 -5.99
CA GLU A 75 -1.27 8.35 -6.13
C GLU A 75 -1.49 8.91 -7.55
N GLU A 76 -1.38 8.05 -8.57
CA GLU A 76 -1.68 8.41 -9.97
C GLU A 76 -3.16 8.76 -10.16
N MET A 77 -4.07 8.00 -9.55
CA MET A 77 -5.51 8.32 -9.57
C MET A 77 -5.81 9.69 -8.94
N VAL A 78 -5.18 10.02 -7.80
CA VAL A 78 -5.32 11.33 -7.16
C VAL A 78 -4.74 12.43 -8.06
N ALA A 79 -3.58 12.21 -8.68
CA ALA A 79 -2.97 13.15 -9.61
C ALA A 79 -3.87 13.41 -10.82
N ALA A 80 -4.43 12.37 -11.42
CA ALA A 80 -5.37 12.47 -12.53
C ALA A 80 -6.66 13.20 -12.14
N ALA A 81 -7.21 12.92 -10.94
CA ALA A 81 -8.38 13.64 -10.43
C ALA A 81 -8.08 15.13 -10.20
N MET A 82 -6.90 15.46 -9.70
CA MET A 82 -6.47 16.85 -9.53
C MET A 82 -6.33 17.58 -10.86
N GLU A 83 -5.71 16.95 -11.87
CA GLU A 83 -5.52 17.56 -13.18
C GLU A 83 -6.84 17.85 -13.88
N ARG A 84 -7.81 16.94 -13.74
CA ARG A 84 -9.19 17.14 -14.25
C ARG A 84 -9.93 18.26 -13.52
N ALA A 85 -9.80 18.34 -12.19
CA ALA A 85 -10.56 19.30 -11.40
C ALA A 85 -9.95 20.71 -11.42
N PHE A 86 -8.63 20.83 -11.56
CA PHE A 86 -7.90 22.10 -11.43
C PHE A 86 -7.08 22.40 -12.69
N HIS A 87 -7.75 22.92 -13.73
CA HIS A 87 -7.11 23.34 -14.97
C HIS A 87 -6.03 24.42 -14.71
N GLY A 88 -4.75 24.04 -14.76
CA GLY A 88 -3.59 24.94 -14.63
C GLY A 88 -3.16 25.30 -13.21
N LYS A 89 -3.99 25.05 -12.18
CA LYS A 89 -3.67 25.35 -10.77
C LYS A 89 -3.23 24.13 -9.93
N TRP A 90 -2.88 23.03 -10.60
CA TRP A 90 -2.57 21.76 -9.95
C TRP A 90 -1.40 21.83 -8.95
N ARG A 91 -0.40 22.71 -9.14
CA ARG A 91 0.74 22.87 -8.21
C ARG A 91 0.32 23.39 -6.85
N GLU A 92 -0.57 24.38 -6.83
CA GLU A 92 -1.10 24.95 -5.59
C GLU A 92 -1.99 23.93 -4.88
N ALA A 93 -2.89 23.27 -5.63
CA ALA A 93 -3.71 22.19 -5.11
C ALA A 93 -2.85 21.06 -4.50
N ARG A 94 -1.75 20.68 -5.16
CA ARG A 94 -0.81 19.65 -4.65
C ARG A 94 -0.18 20.06 -3.33
N THR A 95 0.19 21.33 -3.22
CA THR A 95 0.81 21.87 -2.01
C THR A 95 -0.17 21.86 -0.84
N ILE A 96 -1.44 22.22 -1.08
CA ILE A 96 -2.51 22.20 -0.08
C ILE A 96 -2.82 20.76 0.34
N LEU A 97 -3.05 19.84 -0.61
CA LEU A 97 -3.32 18.42 -0.33
C LEU A 97 -2.16 17.71 0.36
N GLY A 98 -0.93 18.15 0.09
CA GLY A 98 0.29 17.66 0.74
C GLY A 98 0.34 17.94 2.25
N ARG A 99 -0.45 18.91 2.74
CA ARG A 99 -0.57 19.20 4.18
C ARG A 99 -1.33 18.10 4.93
N TYR A 100 -2.20 17.36 4.24
CA TYR A 100 -2.95 16.24 4.81
C TYR A 100 -2.23 14.91 4.60
N GLY A 101 -2.12 14.10 5.66
CA GLY A 101 -1.42 12.80 5.67
C GLY A 101 0.03 12.88 6.18
N SER A 102 0.43 14.00 6.77
CA SER A 102 1.75 14.20 7.37
C SER A 102 1.85 13.61 8.78
N GLU A 103 0.72 13.52 9.51
CA GLU A 103 0.69 13.06 10.88
C GLU A 103 0.19 11.61 11.02
N ALA A 104 0.67 10.90 12.06
CA ALA A 104 0.32 9.49 12.26
C ALA A 104 -1.17 9.25 12.61
N ARG A 105 -1.86 10.27 13.14
CA ARG A 105 -3.30 10.24 13.43
C ARG A 105 -4.18 10.32 12.16
N GLU A 106 -3.60 10.79 11.06
CA GLU A 106 -4.29 10.93 9.78
C GLU A 106 -4.30 9.60 9.03
N ARG A 107 -5.44 8.91 9.11
CA ARG A 107 -5.67 7.60 8.47
C ARG A 107 -6.30 7.78 7.09
N GLU A 108 -5.86 6.96 6.14
CA GLU A 108 -6.40 6.88 4.77
C GLU A 108 -6.35 8.22 4.00
N PRO A 109 -5.21 8.92 3.95
CA PRO A 109 -5.16 10.24 3.32
C PRO A 109 -5.43 10.18 1.83
N GLU A 110 -5.19 9.05 1.16
CA GLU A 110 -5.47 8.91 -0.27
C GLU A 110 -6.99 9.07 -0.52
N ARG A 111 -7.82 8.43 0.31
CA ARG A 111 -9.29 8.53 0.22
C ARG A 111 -9.79 9.93 0.57
N VAL A 112 -9.21 10.54 1.60
CA VAL A 112 -9.61 11.88 2.03
C VAL A 112 -9.18 12.93 1.01
N ARG A 113 -8.00 12.79 0.41
CA ARG A 113 -7.52 13.66 -0.67
C ARG A 113 -8.45 13.60 -1.88
N LEU A 114 -8.84 12.40 -2.30
CA LEU A 114 -9.81 12.22 -3.39
C LEU A 114 -11.16 12.88 -3.05
N ALA A 115 -11.69 12.61 -1.85
CA ALA A 115 -12.94 13.21 -1.38
C ALA A 115 -12.87 14.74 -1.31
N ALA A 116 -11.75 15.31 -0.86
CA ALA A 116 -11.54 16.75 -0.81
C ALA A 116 -11.50 17.36 -2.22
N ILE A 117 -10.86 16.69 -3.19
CA ILE A 117 -10.86 17.12 -4.60
C ILE A 117 -12.29 17.12 -5.15
N GLU A 118 -13.02 16.02 -4.99
CA GLU A 118 -14.40 15.88 -5.48
C GLU A 118 -15.37 16.90 -4.87
N LEU A 119 -15.22 17.18 -3.56
CA LEU A 119 -16.06 18.15 -2.85
C LEU A 119 -15.69 19.60 -3.18
N SER A 120 -14.40 19.88 -3.45
CA SER A 120 -13.94 21.24 -3.77
C SER A 120 -14.41 21.75 -5.13
N GLY A 121 -14.77 20.86 -6.06
CA GLY A 121 -15.25 21.24 -7.39
C GLY A 121 -14.27 22.07 -8.22
N GLY A 122 -12.97 22.02 -7.92
CA GLY A 122 -11.94 22.82 -8.60
C GLY A 122 -11.63 24.19 -7.96
N ASP A 123 -12.21 24.51 -6.79
CA ASP A 123 -11.86 25.71 -6.02
C ASP A 123 -10.75 25.42 -4.99
N LEU A 124 -9.64 26.17 -5.08
CA LEU A 124 -8.50 26.04 -4.17
C LEU A 124 -8.82 26.50 -2.74
N SER A 125 -9.66 27.52 -2.59
CA SER A 125 -10.05 28.06 -1.28
C SER A 125 -10.85 27.02 -0.52
N GLU A 126 -11.79 26.38 -1.22
CA GLU A 126 -12.61 25.31 -0.67
C GLU A 126 -11.77 24.05 -0.39
N LEU A 127 -10.83 23.71 -1.28
CA LEU A 127 -9.89 22.63 -1.05
C LEU A 127 -9.08 22.84 0.24
N SER A 128 -8.59 24.07 0.47
CA SER A 128 -7.88 24.42 1.70
C SER A 128 -8.76 24.30 2.94
N ARG A 129 -10.01 24.78 2.86
CA ARG A 129 -10.99 24.65 3.95
C ARG A 129 -11.29 23.19 4.29
N LEU A 130 -11.52 22.37 3.27
CA LEU A 130 -11.77 20.94 3.41
C LEU A 130 -10.55 20.23 4.00
N VAL A 131 -9.33 20.56 3.58
CA VAL A 131 -8.12 19.96 4.16
C VAL A 131 -7.97 20.28 5.66
N GLU A 132 -8.23 21.52 6.08
CA GLU A 132 -8.18 21.87 7.51
C GLU A 132 -9.29 21.18 8.31
N LEU A 133 -10.50 21.08 7.75
CA LEU A 133 -11.58 20.31 8.37
C LEU A 133 -11.23 18.82 8.47
N ALA A 134 -10.54 18.27 7.47
CA ALA A 134 -10.13 16.87 7.44
C ALA A 134 -9.18 16.49 8.57
N LYS A 135 -8.33 17.44 8.99
CA LYS A 135 -7.38 17.27 10.09
C LYS A 135 -8.10 17.15 11.43
N GLN A 136 -9.22 17.86 11.59
CA GLN A 136 -10.07 17.80 12.78
C GLN A 136 -10.93 16.54 12.76
N ASP A 137 -11.68 16.33 11.67
CA ASP A 137 -12.52 15.14 11.50
C ASP A 137 -12.63 14.70 10.04
N ARG A 138 -11.81 13.68 9.70
CA ARG A 138 -11.84 13.03 8.40
C ARG A 138 -13.16 12.33 8.08
N ARG A 139 -13.92 11.87 9.09
CA ARG A 139 -15.13 11.07 8.87
C ARG A 139 -16.22 11.93 8.23
N THR A 140 -16.32 13.18 8.66
CA THR A 140 -17.28 14.16 8.11
C THR A 140 -17.07 14.34 6.60
N ILE A 141 -15.83 14.51 6.15
CA ILE A 141 -15.53 14.69 4.71
C ILE A 141 -15.85 13.43 3.90
N LEU A 142 -15.49 12.25 4.42
CA LEU A 142 -15.83 10.99 3.74
C LEU A 142 -17.35 10.76 3.67
N MET A 143 -18.09 11.21 4.68
CA MET A 143 -19.55 11.16 4.68
C MET A 143 -20.15 12.10 3.64
N TRP A 144 -19.66 13.34 3.53
CA TRP A 144 -20.12 14.30 2.52
C TRP A 144 -19.83 13.83 1.10
N ALA A 145 -18.64 13.30 0.84
CA ALA A 145 -18.30 12.74 -0.48
C ALA A 145 -19.23 11.57 -0.84
N LYS A 146 -19.50 10.67 0.12
CA LYS A 146 -20.43 9.55 -0.09
C LYS A 146 -21.86 10.04 -0.36
N GLN A 147 -22.31 11.10 0.29
CA GLN A 147 -23.62 11.72 0.02
C GLN A 147 -23.67 12.33 -1.38
N ARG A 148 -22.61 13.04 -1.80
CA ARG A 148 -22.52 13.64 -3.14
C ARG A 148 -22.53 12.58 -4.24
N TYR A 149 -21.80 11.49 -4.06
CA TYR A 149 -21.81 10.36 -5.00
C TYR A 149 -23.21 9.75 -5.15
N ARG A 150 -23.90 9.49 -4.03
CA ARG A 150 -25.28 8.98 -4.02
C ARG A 150 -26.29 9.94 -4.65
N ALA A 151 -26.02 11.25 -4.62
CA ALA A 151 -26.86 12.24 -5.26
C ALA A 151 -26.66 12.21 -6.78
N ALA A 152 -25.42 12.07 -7.25
CA ALA A 152 -25.09 11.96 -8.67
C ALA A 152 -25.61 10.67 -9.32
N GLU A 153 -25.70 9.55 -8.59
CA GLU A 153 -26.31 8.31 -9.10
C GLU A 153 -27.84 8.38 -9.30
N ARG A 154 -28.50 9.37 -8.68
CA ARG A 154 -29.96 9.54 -8.76
C ARG A 154 -30.41 10.61 -9.76
N SER A 155 -29.47 11.37 -10.31
CA SER A 155 -29.69 12.43 -11.30
C SER A 155 -29.37 11.92 -12.69
#